data_AF-A0A1H0YRF2-F1
#
_entry.id   AF-A0A1H0YRF2-F1
#
_cell.length_a   1.000
_cell.length_b   1.000
_cell.length_c   1.000
_cell.angle_alpha   90.00
_cell.angle_beta   90.00
_cell.angle_gamma   90.00
#
_symmetry.space_group_name_H-M   'P 1'
#
loop_
_entity.id
_entity.type
_entity.pdbx_description
1 polymer ?
#
loop_
_entity_poly.entity_id
_entity_poly.type
_entity_poly.pdbx_seq_one_letter_code
_entity_poly.pdbx_strand_id
1 'polypeptide(L)'
;MKDLRFLTVDEFILRHEESNLLALVGIGGPNSVGGRTIDRSRVEAQLARAEAMAAGYLYGRFPALKTIEPSKAPESLKGVVSDLAIYYLRERIHHTNAVEEETRNRYRDCLSWLKDAQVGRVDLGLEVTGDVEPATGGVSGSFDQGRANSVLEGYQ
;
A
#
# COMPACT_ATOMS: atom_id res chain seq x y z
N MET A 1 22.70 -3.43 4.59
CA MET A 1 21.34 -3.93 4.34
C MET A 1 20.38 -3.02 5.07
N LYS A 2 19.22 -2.73 4.48
CA LYS A 2 18.21 -1.89 5.12
C LYS A 2 17.25 -2.85 5.82
N ASP A 3 17.13 -2.76 7.13
CA ASP A 3 16.23 -3.63 7.88
C ASP A 3 14.79 -3.41 7.42
N LEU A 4 14.16 -4.50 6.96
CA LEU A 4 12.75 -4.54 6.60
C LEU A 4 11.92 -4.52 7.89
N ARG A 5 10.97 -3.59 7.98
CA ARG A 5 10.21 -3.32 9.21
C ARG A 5 8.77 -3.84 9.17
N PHE A 6 8.21 -3.98 7.98
CA PHE A 6 6.81 -4.35 7.80
C PHE A 6 6.69 -5.81 7.40
N LEU A 7 7.54 -6.28 6.48
CA LEU A 7 7.43 -7.63 5.92
C LEU A 7 8.82 -8.22 5.64
N THR A 8 9.11 -9.41 6.18
CA THR A 8 10.39 -10.10 5.92
C THR A 8 10.36 -10.80 4.56
N VAL A 9 11.55 -11.12 4.01
CA VAL A 9 11.67 -11.88 2.76
C VAL A 9 11.04 -13.27 2.90
N ASP A 10 11.25 -13.95 4.03
CA ASP A 10 10.64 -15.26 4.29
C ASP A 10 9.11 -15.18 4.33
N GLU A 11 8.57 -14.20 5.05
CA GLU A 11 7.13 -14.01 5.14
C GLU A 11 6.53 -13.63 3.78
N PHE A 12 7.22 -12.82 2.98
CA PHE A 12 6.83 -12.53 1.61
C PHE A 12 6.80 -13.81 0.75
N ILE A 13 7.83 -14.65 0.81
CA ILE A 13 7.87 -15.90 0.05
C ILE A 13 6.73 -16.83 0.47
N LEU A 14 6.43 -16.93 1.76
CA LEU A 14 5.32 -17.76 2.27
C LEU A 14 3.93 -17.28 1.84
N ARG A 15 3.77 -15.98 1.58
CA ARG A 15 2.48 -15.38 1.15
C ARG A 15 2.14 -15.63 -0.32
N HIS A 16 3.13 -16.01 -1.13
CA HIS A 16 2.97 -16.16 -2.57
C HIS A 16 3.27 -17.59 -3.01
N GLU A 17 2.64 -18.02 -4.09
CA GLU A 17 2.98 -19.30 -4.69
C GLU A 17 4.42 -19.28 -5.23
N GLU A 18 5.20 -20.30 -4.86
CA GLU A 18 6.62 -20.40 -5.20
C GLU A 18 6.85 -20.38 -6.72
N SER A 19 5.98 -21.05 -7.50
CA SER A 19 6.03 -21.07 -8.97
C SER A 19 5.93 -19.66 -9.58
N ASN A 20 5.02 -18.84 -9.06
CA ASN A 20 4.82 -17.46 -9.51
C ASN A 20 6.01 -16.57 -9.14
N LEU A 21 6.57 -16.74 -7.94
CA LEU A 21 7.78 -16.02 -7.54
C LEU A 21 9.01 -16.44 -8.36
N LEU A 22 9.21 -17.74 -8.60
CA LEU A 22 10.28 -18.24 -9.46
C LEU A 22 10.17 -17.70 -10.88
N ALA A 23 8.96 -17.50 -11.40
CA ALA A 23 8.78 -16.86 -12.71
C ALA A 23 9.29 -15.40 -12.71
N LEU A 24 9.08 -14.66 -11.62
CA LEU A 24 9.42 -13.23 -11.50
C LEU A 24 10.88 -12.96 -11.12
N VAL A 25 11.39 -13.70 -10.15
CA VAL A 25 12.71 -13.49 -9.52
C VAL A 25 13.59 -14.72 -9.51
N GLY A 26 13.17 -15.80 -10.19
CA GLY A 26 13.97 -17.01 -10.25
C GLY A 26 15.24 -16.80 -11.06
N ILE A 27 16.37 -17.12 -10.44
CA ILE A 27 17.72 -17.18 -11.03
C ILE A 27 18.15 -18.64 -11.20
N GLY A 28 19.16 -18.87 -12.03
CA GLY A 28 19.58 -20.21 -12.41
C GLY A 28 18.83 -20.72 -13.64
N GLY A 29 19.56 -21.35 -14.56
CA GLY A 29 19.01 -22.03 -15.71
C GLY A 29 18.68 -23.50 -15.43
N PRO A 30 18.06 -24.20 -16.40
CA PRO A 30 17.76 -25.63 -16.30
C PRO A 30 19.00 -26.51 -16.05
N ASN A 31 20.20 -26.01 -16.36
CA ASN A 31 21.48 -26.71 -16.19
C ASN A 31 22.25 -26.31 -14.91
N SER A 32 21.61 -25.59 -13.97
CA SER A 32 22.25 -25.21 -12.71
C SER A 32 22.25 -26.39 -11.74
N VAL A 33 23.35 -26.57 -11.00
CA VAL A 33 23.52 -27.67 -10.01
C VAL A 33 22.44 -27.69 -8.92
N GLY A 34 21.74 -26.57 -8.69
CA GLY A 34 20.62 -26.45 -7.73
C GLY A 34 19.26 -26.10 -8.36
N GLY A 35 19.11 -26.19 -9.69
CA GLY A 35 17.88 -25.77 -10.37
C GLY A 35 17.64 -24.25 -10.33
N ARG A 36 16.39 -23.84 -10.60
CA ARG A 36 15.96 -22.44 -10.52
C ARG A 36 15.62 -22.09 -9.07
N THR A 37 16.19 -21.02 -8.54
CA THR A 37 16.00 -20.59 -7.14
C THR A 37 15.60 -19.13 -7.07
N ILE A 38 14.92 -18.73 -5.99
CA ILE A 38 14.46 -17.35 -5.78
C ILE A 38 15.66 -16.44 -5.48
N ASP A 39 15.82 -15.36 -6.26
CA ASP A 39 16.77 -14.29 -5.96
C ASP A 39 16.27 -13.44 -4.77
N ARG A 40 16.70 -13.84 -3.57
CA ARG A 40 16.31 -13.21 -2.31
C ARG A 40 16.78 -11.77 -2.22
N SER A 41 17.96 -11.45 -2.75
CA SER A 41 18.50 -10.08 -2.75
C SER A 41 17.67 -9.15 -3.61
N ARG A 42 17.17 -9.63 -4.75
CA ARG A 42 16.24 -8.86 -5.58
C ARG A 42 14.89 -8.63 -4.91
N VAL A 43 14.36 -9.64 -4.21
CA VAL A 43 13.13 -9.52 -3.42
C VAL A 43 13.31 -8.49 -2.30
N GLU A 44 14.39 -8.58 -1.53
CA GLU A 44 14.72 -7.65 -0.44
C GLU A 44 14.79 -6.21 -0.95
N ALA A 45 15.43 -5.98 -2.10
CA ALA A 45 15.53 -4.64 -2.68
C ALA A 45 14.17 -4.04 -3.06
N GLN A 46 13.23 -4.85 -3.58
CA GLN A 46 11.90 -4.34 -3.93
C GLN A 46 10.97 -4.21 -2.71
N LEU A 47 11.10 -5.08 -1.71
CA LEU A 47 10.44 -4.89 -0.42
C LEU A 47 10.90 -3.60 0.24
N ALA A 48 12.20 -3.31 0.27
CA ALA A 48 12.73 -2.08 0.83
C ALA A 48 12.22 -0.81 0.10
N ARG A 49 11.96 -0.91 -1.22
CA ARG A 49 11.31 0.14 -2.01
C ARG A 49 9.84 0.30 -1.64
N ALA A 50 9.09 -0.80 -1.51
CA ALA A 50 7.70 -0.80 -1.09
C ALA A 50 7.51 -0.24 0.32
N GLU A 51 8.37 -0.62 1.27
CA GLU A 51 8.35 -0.06 2.62
C GLU A 51 8.66 1.43 2.63
N ALA A 52 9.62 1.89 1.83
CA ALA A 52 9.92 3.32 1.72
C ALA A 52 8.73 4.11 1.18
N MET A 53 7.99 3.55 0.22
CA MET A 53 6.75 4.14 -0.29
C MET A 53 5.69 4.23 0.81
N ALA A 54 5.38 3.12 1.49
CA ALA A 54 4.39 3.10 2.56
C ALA A 54 4.77 4.03 3.72
N ALA A 55 6.05 4.05 4.11
CA ALA A 55 6.58 4.93 5.15
C ALA A 55 6.33 6.42 4.85
N GLY A 56 6.45 6.84 3.58
CA GLY A 56 6.20 8.22 3.17
C GLY A 56 4.77 8.70 3.44
N TYR A 57 3.79 7.80 3.36
CA TYR A 57 2.38 8.10 3.66
C TYR A 57 2.07 7.97 5.16
N LEU A 58 2.64 6.97 5.83
CA LEU A 58 2.16 6.55 7.15
C LEU A 58 2.92 7.19 8.31
N TYR A 59 4.21 7.52 8.18
CA TYR A 59 5.04 7.99 9.30
C TYR A 59 4.60 9.33 9.91
N GLY A 60 3.82 10.12 9.18
CA GLY A 60 3.24 11.35 9.70
C GLY A 60 2.15 11.09 10.75
N ARG A 61 1.31 10.07 10.54
CA ARG A 61 0.18 9.73 11.41
C ARG A 61 0.49 8.61 12.39
N PHE A 62 1.35 7.67 12.01
CA PHE A 62 1.70 6.50 12.81
C PHE A 62 3.21 6.46 13.09
N PRO A 63 3.74 7.30 14.00
CA PRO A 63 5.17 7.29 14.33
C PRO A 63 5.68 5.96 14.87
N ALA A 64 4.81 5.18 15.54
CA ALA A 64 5.11 3.85 16.05
C ALA A 64 5.63 2.88 14.97
N LEU A 65 5.26 3.09 13.70
CA LEU A 65 5.75 2.29 12.57
C LEU A 65 7.25 2.48 12.28
N LYS A 66 7.91 3.50 12.83
CA LYS A 66 9.35 3.73 12.62
C LYS A 66 10.21 2.69 13.35
N THR A 67 9.70 2.15 14.45
CA THR A 67 10.39 1.22 15.34
C THR A 67 9.68 -0.12 15.45
N ILE A 68 8.67 -0.36 14.61
CA ILE A 68 7.90 -1.60 14.64
C ILE A 68 8.74 -2.76 14.11
N GLU A 69 8.58 -3.92 14.75
CA GLU A 69 9.13 -5.18 14.26
C GLU A 69 8.17 -5.79 13.22
N PRO A 70 8.69 -6.51 12.21
CA PRO A 70 7.84 -7.17 11.20
C PRO A 70 6.77 -8.08 11.79
N SER A 71 7.03 -8.73 12.93
CA SER A 71 6.06 -9.61 13.62
C SER A 71 4.86 -8.87 14.20
N LYS A 72 4.99 -7.56 14.44
CA LYS A 72 3.98 -6.69 15.04
C LYS A 72 3.29 -5.77 14.02
N ALA A 73 3.79 -5.71 12.79
CA ALA A 73 3.18 -4.92 11.74
C ALA A 73 1.75 -5.40 11.43
N PRO A 74 0.77 -4.49 11.29
CA PRO A 74 -0.61 -4.85 10.96
C PRO A 74 -0.70 -5.64 9.66
N GLU A 75 -1.56 -6.66 9.63
CA GLU A 75 -1.69 -7.56 8.48
C GLU A 75 -2.09 -6.83 7.19
N SER A 76 -2.95 -5.80 7.32
CA SER A 76 -3.35 -4.92 6.21
C SER A 76 -2.15 -4.19 5.59
N LEU A 77 -1.25 -3.67 6.42
CA LEU A 77 -0.03 -3.01 5.96
C LEU A 77 0.91 -4.01 5.27
N LYS A 78 1.04 -5.22 5.81
CA LYS A 78 1.84 -6.28 5.19
C LYS A 78 1.31 -6.66 3.81
N GLY A 79 0.00 -6.77 3.65
CA GLY A 79 -0.65 -6.99 2.35
C GLY A 79 -0.30 -5.90 1.35
N VAL A 80 -0.45 -4.63 1.73
CA VAL A 80 -0.13 -3.47 0.88
C VAL A 80 1.35 -3.46 0.46
N VAL A 81 2.27 -3.69 1.40
CA VAL A 81 3.72 -3.74 1.11
C VAL A 81 4.05 -4.91 0.17
N SER A 82 3.42 -6.05 0.37
CA SER A 82 3.55 -7.24 -0.47
C SER A 82 3.12 -6.97 -1.92
N ASP A 83 1.93 -6.39 -2.11
CA ASP A 83 1.38 -6.09 -3.44
C ASP A 83 2.21 -5.01 -4.18
N LEU A 84 2.67 -3.99 -3.45
CA LEU A 84 3.60 -2.99 -4.00
C LEU A 84 4.92 -3.64 -4.46
N ALA A 85 5.48 -4.57 -3.67
CA ALA A 85 6.70 -5.26 -4.04
C ALA A 85 6.53 -6.13 -5.29
N ILE A 86 5.40 -6.85 -5.44
CA ILE A 86 5.07 -7.60 -6.65
C ILE A 86 5.00 -6.69 -7.88
N TYR A 87 4.34 -5.54 -7.74
CA TYR A 87 4.29 -4.56 -8.83
C TYR A 87 5.69 -4.11 -9.25
N TYR A 88 6.56 -3.75 -8.30
CA TYR A 88 7.93 -3.32 -8.62
C TYR A 88 8.80 -4.44 -9.20
N LEU A 89 8.60 -5.68 -8.77
CA LEU A 89 9.26 -6.84 -9.34
C LEU A 89 8.87 -7.05 -10.82
N ARG A 90 7.58 -6.87 -11.14
CA ARG A 90 7.03 -6.97 -12.51
C ARG A 90 7.42 -5.80 -13.40
N GLU A 91 7.41 -4.57 -12.88
CA GLU A 91 7.81 -3.34 -13.59
C GLU A 91 9.20 -3.49 -14.23
N ARG A 92 10.16 -4.02 -13.47
CA ARG A 92 11.57 -4.14 -13.91
C ARG A 92 11.80 -5.19 -14.99
N ILE A 93 10.85 -6.10 -15.22
CA ILE A 93 11.01 -7.18 -16.20
C ILE A 93 10.88 -6.67 -17.64
N HIS A 94 10.49 -5.40 -17.87
CA HIS A 94 10.43 -4.75 -19.19
C HIS A 94 9.72 -5.56 -20.31
N HIS A 95 8.93 -6.58 -19.96
CA HIS A 95 7.91 -7.11 -20.83
C HIS A 95 6.71 -6.16 -20.71
N THR A 96 6.76 -5.09 -21.50
CA THR A 96 5.85 -3.93 -21.52
C THR A 96 4.35 -4.30 -21.66
N ASN A 97 4.03 -5.56 -22.00
CA ASN A 97 2.66 -6.10 -22.09
C ASN A 97 2.26 -7.04 -20.94
N ALA A 98 3.13 -7.34 -19.97
CA ALA A 98 2.93 -8.37 -18.94
C ALA A 98 2.71 -7.83 -17.52
N VAL A 99 2.71 -6.51 -17.31
CA VAL A 99 2.05 -5.97 -16.11
C VAL A 99 0.57 -6.02 -16.39
N GLU A 100 0.00 -7.17 -16.05
CA GLU A 100 -1.42 -7.46 -16.14
C GLU A 100 -2.21 -6.30 -15.54
N GLU A 101 -3.33 -5.94 -16.19
CA GLU A 101 -4.17 -4.85 -15.73
C GLU A 101 -4.57 -5.03 -14.27
N GLU A 102 -4.77 -6.27 -13.83
CA GLU A 102 -4.98 -6.63 -12.43
C GLU A 102 -3.85 -6.16 -11.52
N THR A 103 -2.57 -6.37 -11.88
CA THR A 103 -1.44 -5.93 -11.06
C THR A 103 -1.39 -4.40 -10.97
N ARG A 104 -1.72 -3.69 -12.05
CA ARG A 104 -1.80 -2.22 -12.04
C ARG A 104 -2.96 -1.72 -11.19
N ASN A 105 -4.11 -2.40 -11.22
CA ASN A 105 -5.26 -2.06 -10.41
C ASN A 105 -4.95 -2.29 -8.93
N ARG A 106 -4.38 -3.44 -8.55
CA ARG A 106 -3.90 -3.70 -7.19
C ARG A 106 -2.93 -2.64 -6.70
N TYR A 107 -1.97 -2.23 -7.53
CA TYR A 107 -1.06 -1.13 -7.21
C TYR A 107 -1.82 0.18 -6.91
N ARG A 108 -2.81 0.54 -7.74
CA ARG A 108 -3.64 1.73 -7.53
C ARG A 108 -4.47 1.63 -6.25
N ASP A 109 -5.04 0.47 -5.96
CA ASP A 109 -5.82 0.21 -4.76
C ASP A 109 -4.96 0.34 -3.50
N CYS A 110 -3.73 -0.20 -3.53
CA CYS A 110 -2.73 -0.02 -2.48
C CYS A 110 -2.40 1.46 -2.25
N LEU A 111 -2.20 2.24 -3.32
CA LEU A 111 -1.97 3.68 -3.20
C LEU A 111 -3.19 4.43 -2.66
N SER A 112 -4.41 4.03 -3.04
CA SER A 112 -5.63 4.62 -2.49
C SER A 112 -5.72 4.34 -0.99
N TRP A 113 -5.50 3.10 -0.59
CA TRP A 113 -5.49 2.69 0.80
C TRP A 113 -4.45 3.45 1.63
N LEU A 114 -3.22 3.64 1.11
CA LEU A 114 -2.19 4.41 1.80
C LEU A 114 -2.59 5.88 1.99
N LYS A 115 -3.25 6.48 0.99
CA LYS A 115 -3.80 7.85 1.10
C LYS A 115 -4.93 7.91 2.12
N ASP A 116 -5.84 6.94 2.11
CA ASP A 116 -6.96 6.85 3.06
C ASP A 116 -6.43 6.66 4.49
N ALA A 117 -5.39 5.85 4.69
CA ALA A 117 -4.70 5.70 5.97
C ALA A 117 -4.00 7.00 6.41
N GLN A 118 -3.37 7.73 5.48
CA GLN A 118 -2.74 9.02 5.77
C GLN A 118 -3.76 10.05 6.28
N VAL A 119 -4.95 10.13 5.68
CA VAL A 119 -6.02 11.07 6.10
C VAL A 119 -6.86 10.55 7.27
N GLY A 120 -6.59 9.34 7.77
CA GLY A 120 -7.27 8.78 8.93
C GLY A 120 -8.62 8.11 8.64
N ARG A 121 -8.92 7.77 7.39
CA ARG A 121 -10.09 6.96 7.02
C ARG A 121 -9.90 5.47 7.31
N VAL A 122 -8.65 5.03 7.41
CA VAL A 122 -8.27 3.67 7.79
C VAL A 122 -7.53 3.71 9.11
N ASP A 123 -7.95 2.87 10.05
CA ASP A 123 -7.23 2.59 11.28
C ASP A 123 -6.34 1.37 11.11
N LEU A 124 -5.11 1.46 11.63
CA LEU A 124 -4.14 0.38 11.64
C LEU A 124 -4.18 -0.42 12.95
N GLY A 125 -5.05 -0.06 13.89
CA GLY A 125 -5.11 -0.68 15.22
C GLY A 125 -3.86 -0.40 16.05
N LEU A 126 -3.13 0.66 15.70
CA LEU A 126 -1.95 1.16 16.41
C LEU A 126 -2.36 2.41 17.17
N GLU A 127 -1.81 2.62 18.37
CA GLU A 127 -2.05 3.86 19.11
C GLU A 127 -1.56 5.05 18.28
N VAL A 128 -2.52 5.83 17.79
CA VAL A 128 -2.27 7.06 17.02
C VAL A 128 -1.86 8.13 18.01
N THR A 129 -0.60 8.57 17.94
CA THR A 129 -0.13 9.68 18.77
C THR A 129 -0.57 10.99 18.13
N GLY A 130 -1.76 11.45 18.53
CA GLY A 130 -2.31 12.75 18.15
C GLY A 130 -3.80 12.66 17.89
N ASP A 131 -4.57 13.44 18.65
CA ASP A 131 -5.90 13.92 18.27
C ASP A 131 -5.79 14.69 16.94
N VAL A 132 -5.71 13.96 15.84
CA VAL A 132 -6.09 14.51 14.55
C VAL A 132 -7.57 14.24 14.46
N GLU A 133 -8.36 15.19 14.98
CA GLU A 133 -9.78 15.28 14.68
C GLU A 133 -9.94 15.02 13.18
N PRO A 134 -10.83 14.10 12.76
CA PRO A 134 -11.15 13.99 11.36
C PRO A 134 -11.66 15.38 10.94
N ALA A 135 -10.93 16.03 10.04
CA ALA A 135 -11.43 17.20 9.34
C ALA A 135 -12.64 16.73 8.55
N THR A 136 -13.78 16.72 9.22
CA THR A 136 -15.09 16.54 8.64
C THR A 136 -15.25 17.79 7.81
N GLY A 137 -14.86 17.70 6.53
CA GLY A 137 -15.15 18.69 5.52
C GLY A 137 -16.66 18.71 5.27
N GLY A 138 -17.42 19.05 6.31
CA GLY A 138 -18.75 19.58 6.15
C GLY A 138 -18.56 20.89 5.42
N VAL A 139 -18.89 20.89 4.13
CA VAL A 139 -19.29 22.13 3.46
C VAL A 139 -20.50 22.60 4.24
N SER A 140 -20.27 23.44 5.26
CA SER A 140 -21.29 24.25 5.87
C SER A 140 -21.57 25.35 4.85
N GLY A 141 -22.31 24.98 3.80
CA GLY A 141 -22.96 25.93 2.94
C GLY A 141 -23.89 26.73 3.84
N SER A 142 -23.47 27.94 4.20
CA SER A 142 -24.35 28.94 4.79
C SER A 142 -25.39 29.27 3.74
N PHE A 143 -26.46 28.49 3.68
CA PHE A 143 -27.66 28.88 2.97
C PHE A 143 -28.28 30.00 3.79
N ASP A 144 -28.04 31.23 3.33
CA ASP A 144 -28.72 32.43 3.80
C ASP A 144 -30.24 32.15 3.77
N GLN A 145 -30.83 32.01 4.96
CA GLN A 145 -32.25 31.75 5.20
C GLN A 145 -33.05 33.03 4.89
N GLY A 146 -32.98 33.51 3.64
CA GLY A 146 -33.59 34.75 3.20
C GLY A 146 -34.36 34.67 1.88
N ARG A 147 -34.26 33.57 1.13
CA ARG A 147 -34.83 33.49 -0.24
C ARG A 147 -36.00 32.51 -0.44
N ALA A 148 -36.60 32.00 0.63
CA ALA A 148 -37.68 31.02 0.53
C ALA A 148 -39.11 31.60 0.66
N ASN A 149 -39.30 32.92 0.80
CA ASN A 149 -40.62 33.50 1.07
C ASN A 149 -41.23 34.36 -0.06
N SER A 150 -40.61 34.48 -1.24
CA SER A 150 -41.10 35.38 -2.29
C SER A 150 -41.56 34.70 -3.59
N VAL A 151 -41.63 33.37 -3.66
CA VAL A 151 -42.00 32.64 -4.89
C VAL A 151 -43.47 32.17 -4.91
N LEU A 152 -44.26 32.45 -3.88
CA LEU A 152 -45.63 31.89 -3.73
C LEU A 152 -46.76 32.93 -3.56
N GLU A 153 -46.57 34.19 -3.98
CA GLU A 153 -47.63 35.21 -3.99
C GLU A 153 -47.91 35.74 -5.41
N GLY A 154 -48.21 34.86 -6.37
CA GLY A 154 -48.42 35.28 -7.76
C GLY A 154 -49.44 34.49 -8.59
N TYR A 155 -50.27 33.65 -7.97
CA TYR A 155 -51.38 32.97 -8.66
C TYR A 155 -52.65 32.99 -7.80
N GLN A 156 -53.37 34.10 -7.85
CA GLN A 156 -54.83 34.14 -7.74
C GLN A 156 -55.38 35.08 -8.80
#